data_AF-A0A2V5KXG8-F1
#
_entry.id   AF-A0A2V5KXG8-F1
#
_cell.length_a   1.000
_cell.length_b   1.000
_cell.length_c   1.000
_cell.angle_alpha   90.00
_cell.angle_beta   90.00
_cell.angle_gamma   90.00
#
_symmetry.space_group_name_H-M   'P 1'
#
loop_
_entity.id
_entity.type
_entity.pdbx_description
1 polymer ?
#
loop_
_entity_poly.entity_id
_entity_poly.type
_entity_poly.pdbx_seq_one_letter_code
_entity_poly.pdbx_strand_id
1 'polypeptide(L)'
;KDTPQVLRSYAEKWQAEPGRWDFLTGPKSAIYKLSHDGFKLAVSDGSDAQGIPVHSTRMVLVDRHGQIRGYYDATEADAVTKLVADTNHLLREQPK
;
A
#
# COMPACT_ATOMS: atom_id res chain seq x y z
N LYS A 1 15.17 5.23 9.48
CA LYS A 1 15.23 3.96 8.73
C LYS A 1 14.15 3.05 9.28
N ASP A 2 13.34 2.47 8.41
CA ASP A 2 12.13 1.74 8.83
C ASP A 2 12.50 0.30 9.16
N THR A 3 12.85 0.04 10.42
CA THR A 3 13.05 -1.31 10.95
C THR A 3 11.73 -1.87 11.47
N PRO A 4 11.60 -3.20 11.64
CA PRO A 4 10.39 -3.80 12.21
C PRO A 4 10.01 -3.21 13.59
N GLN A 5 10.99 -2.90 14.43
CA GLN A 5 10.77 -2.29 15.75
C GLN A 5 10.20 -0.87 15.63
N VAL A 6 10.75 -0.06 14.72
CA VAL A 6 10.26 1.31 14.48
C VAL A 6 8.84 1.29 13.92
N LEU A 7 8.56 0.40 12.95
CA LEU A 7 7.21 0.27 12.38
C LEU A 7 6.19 -0.24 13.39
N ARG A 8 6.59 -1.13 14.32
CA ARG A 8 5.73 -1.57 15.41
C ARG A 8 5.35 -0.41 16.33
N SER A 9 6.33 0.38 16.78
CA SER A 9 6.05 1.56 17.61
C SER A 9 5.19 2.60 16.86
N TYR A 10 5.36 2.72 15.54
CA TYR A 10 4.49 3.56 14.72
C TYR A 10 3.05 3.03 14.68
N ALA A 11 2.85 1.74 14.44
CA ALA A 11 1.53 1.11 14.44
C ALA A 11 0.81 1.27 15.79
N GLU A 12 1.54 1.11 16.90
CA GLU A 12 1.03 1.32 18.27
C GLU A 12 0.60 2.77 18.49
N LYS A 13 1.41 3.75 18.07
CA LYS A 13 1.09 5.18 18.19
C LYS A 13 -0.21 5.55 17.51
N TRP A 14 -0.51 4.94 16.36
CA TRP A 14 -1.73 5.18 15.58
C TRP A 14 -2.85 4.19 15.88
N GLN A 15 -2.67 3.34 16.90
CA GLN A 15 -3.66 2.35 17.32
C GLN A 15 -4.12 1.43 16.17
N ALA A 16 -3.20 1.07 15.28
CA ALA A 16 -3.50 0.19 14.16
C ALA A 16 -3.85 -1.22 14.66
N GLU A 17 -5.03 -1.72 14.30
CA GLU A 17 -5.52 -3.04 14.71
C GLU A 17 -4.67 -4.19 14.13
N PRO A 18 -4.02 -5.01 14.97
CA PRO A 18 -3.27 -6.17 14.49
C PRO A 18 -4.17 -7.16 13.74
N GLY A 19 -3.67 -7.72 12.64
CA GLY A 19 -4.44 -8.63 11.77
C GLY A 19 -5.42 -7.92 10.82
N ARG A 20 -5.60 -6.59 10.96
CA ARG A 20 -6.16 -5.74 9.91
C ARG A 20 -5.10 -4.94 9.18
N TRP A 21 -4.09 -4.48 9.91
CA TRP A 21 -2.99 -3.68 9.39
C TRP A 21 -1.66 -4.35 9.64
N ASP A 22 -0.98 -4.71 8.56
CA ASP A 22 0.38 -5.21 8.56
C ASP A 22 1.34 -4.16 7.99
N PHE A 23 2.34 -3.77 8.79
CA PHE A 23 3.39 -2.85 8.36
C PHE A 23 4.62 -3.64 7.94
N LEU A 24 4.99 -3.52 6.67
CA LEU A 24 6.03 -4.34 6.05
C LEU A 24 7.31 -3.52 5.77
N THR A 25 8.46 -4.15 5.95
CA THR A 25 9.78 -3.60 5.57
C THR A 25 10.70 -4.74 5.12
N GLY A 26 11.85 -4.40 4.53
CA GLY A 26 12.81 -5.36 4.02
C GLY A 26 13.95 -4.71 3.24
N PRO A 27 14.72 -5.52 2.48
CA PRO A 27 15.75 -5.01 1.60
C PRO A 27 15.19 -4.02 0.57
N LYS A 28 15.89 -2.91 0.32
CA LYS A 28 15.48 -1.85 -0.64
C LYS A 28 15.12 -2.42 -2.01
N SER A 29 15.91 -3.37 -2.52
CA SER A 29 15.69 -4.04 -3.80
C SER A 29 14.37 -4.83 -3.85
N ALA A 30 14.02 -5.53 -2.77
CA ALA A 30 12.77 -6.30 -2.70
C ALA A 30 11.55 -5.38 -2.67
N ILE A 31 11.62 -4.29 -1.90
CA ILE A 31 10.57 -3.26 -1.84
C ILE A 31 10.38 -2.63 -3.23
N TYR A 32 11.46 -2.24 -3.89
CA TYR A 32 11.39 -1.60 -5.22
C TYR A 32 10.84 -2.55 -6.27
N LYS A 33 11.29 -3.81 -6.27
CA LYS A 33 10.74 -4.84 -7.15
C LYS A 33 9.25 -5.04 -6.91
N LEU A 34 8.81 -5.11 -5.66
CA LEU A 34 7.39 -5.27 -5.34
C LEU A 34 6.56 -4.06 -5.79
N SER A 35 7.03 -2.84 -5.54
CA SER A 35 6.33 -1.62 -5.95
C SER A 35 6.22 -1.48 -7.47
N HIS A 36 7.32 -1.75 -8.21
CA HIS A 36 7.34 -1.64 -9.67
C HIS A 36 6.70 -2.84 -10.37
N ASP A 37 7.12 -4.07 -10.05
CA ASP A 37 6.68 -5.27 -10.77
C ASP A 37 5.35 -5.80 -10.22
N GLY A 38 5.13 -5.70 -8.91
CA GLY A 38 3.90 -6.18 -8.26
C GLY A 38 2.78 -5.17 -8.40
N PHE A 39 2.94 -4.00 -7.77
CA PHE A 39 1.91 -2.97 -7.72
C PHE A 39 1.84 -2.08 -8.96
N LYS A 40 2.78 -2.18 -9.90
CA LYS A 40 2.84 -1.33 -11.11
C LYS A 40 2.81 0.17 -10.78
N LEU A 41 3.39 0.54 -9.63
CA LEU A 41 3.54 1.92 -9.22
C LEU A 41 4.87 2.45 -9.75
N ALA A 42 4.89 3.72 -10.15
CA ALA A 42 6.14 4.38 -10.50
C ALA A 42 7.04 4.39 -9.26
N VAL A 43 8.20 3.74 -9.37
CA VAL A 43 9.24 3.77 -8.36
C VAL A 43 10.38 4.59 -8.95
N SER A 44 10.68 5.74 -8.36
CA SER A 44 11.98 6.38 -8.56
C SER A 44 12.92 5.86 -7.49
N ASP A 45 14.12 5.48 -7.90
CA ASP A 45 15.16 4.95 -7.03
C ASP A 45 15.92 6.03 -6.23
N GLY A 46 15.51 7.29 -6.40
CA GLY A 46 16.17 8.45 -5.84
C GLY A 46 17.36 8.92 -6.68
N SER A 47 17.37 8.65 -7.99
CA SER A 47 18.35 9.23 -8.92
C SER A 47 18.09 10.71 -9.23
N ASP A 48 17.01 11.29 -8.71
CA ASP A 48 16.82 12.73 -8.62
C ASP A 48 17.74 13.31 -7.52
N ALA A 49 18.14 14.58 -7.68
CA ALA A 49 19.23 15.22 -6.94
C ALA A 49 19.08 15.23 -5.40
N GLN A 50 17.94 14.79 -4.86
CA GLN A 50 17.65 14.75 -3.42
C GLN A 50 17.61 13.33 -2.81
N GLY A 51 17.66 12.24 -3.58
CA GLY A 51 17.74 10.88 -3.04
C GLY A 51 16.49 10.41 -2.27
N ILE A 52 15.32 11.02 -2.53
CA ILE A 52 14.08 10.73 -1.81
C ILE A 52 13.34 9.62 -2.55
N PRO A 53 13.01 8.49 -1.90
CA PRO A 53 12.15 7.48 -2.50
C PRO A 53 10.83 8.12 -2.93
N VAL A 54 10.42 7.95 -4.18
CA VAL A 54 9.08 8.39 -4.60
C VAL A 54 8.05 7.54 -3.88
N HIS A 55 7.40 8.13 -2.88
CA HIS A 55 6.27 7.54 -2.19
C HIS A 55 5.01 7.81 -3.01
N SER A 56 4.33 6.74 -3.43
CA SER A 56 2.97 6.84 -3.97
C SER A 56 1.98 7.04 -2.83
N THR A 57 1.10 8.04 -2.96
CA THR A 57 -0.06 8.25 -2.07
C THR A 57 -1.24 7.33 -2.41
N ARG A 58 -1.10 6.49 -3.45
CA ARG A 58 -2.18 5.61 -3.91
C ARG A 58 -2.37 4.41 -2.98
N MET A 59 -3.64 4.13 -2.66
CA MET A 59 -4.09 2.85 -2.15
C MET A 59 -4.38 1.91 -3.33
N VAL A 60 -4.10 0.62 -3.17
CA VAL A 60 -4.33 -0.41 -4.20
C VAL A 60 -5.26 -1.47 -3.65
N LEU A 61 -6.37 -1.74 -4.34
CA LEU A 61 -7.27 -2.83 -4.01
C LEU A 61 -6.79 -4.10 -4.73
N VAL A 62 -6.50 -5.16 -3.96
CA VAL A 62 -6.04 -6.45 -4.47
C VAL A 62 -7.02 -7.54 -4.01
N ASP A 63 -7.43 -8.42 -4.92
CA ASP A 63 -8.38 -9.49 -4.62
C ASP A 63 -7.72 -10.77 -4.07
N ARG A 64 -8.55 -11.79 -3.76
CA ARG A 64 -8.08 -13.05 -3.16
C ARG A 64 -7.15 -13.86 -4.06
N HIS A 65 -7.16 -13.60 -5.36
CA HIS A 65 -6.29 -14.24 -6.34
C HIS A 65 -5.00 -13.43 -6.58
N GLY A 66 -4.79 -12.35 -5.82
CA GLY A 66 -3.64 -11.47 -5.97
C GLY A 66 -3.75 -10.53 -7.16
N GLN A 67 -4.95 -10.35 -7.73
CA GLN A 67 -5.16 -9.45 -8.87
C GLN A 67 -5.48 -8.04 -8.39
N ILE A 68 -4.85 -7.06 -9.01
CA ILE A 68 -5.14 -5.65 -8.76
C ILE A 68 -6.49 -5.30 -9.38
N ARG A 69 -7.39 -4.74 -8.57
CA ARG A 69 -8.75 -4.36 -8.97
C ARG A 69 -8.91 -2.85 -9.14
N GLY A 70 -8.05 -2.06 -8.51
CA GLY A 70 -8.12 -0.61 -8.61
C GLY A 70 -6.98 0.12 -7.89
N TYR A 71 -6.79 1.37 -8.29
CA TYR A 71 -5.88 2.33 -7.67
C TYR A 71 -6.68 3.57 -7.26
N TYR A 72 -6.43 4.07 -6.05
CA TYR A 72 -7.17 5.18 -5.47
C TYR A 72 -6.18 6.18 -4.89
N ASP A 73 -6.19 7.42 -5.36
CA ASP A 73 -5.29 8.44 -4.80
C ASP A 73 -5.82 8.96 -3.47
N ALA A 74 -5.16 8.62 -2.36
CA ALA A 74 -5.66 8.93 -1.03
C ALA A 74 -5.61 10.44 -0.68
N THR A 75 -5.06 11.29 -1.55
CA THR A 75 -5.13 12.75 -1.40
C THR A 75 -6.44 13.34 -1.93
N GLU A 76 -7.19 12.59 -2.73
CA GLU A 76 -8.48 13.02 -3.28
C GLU A 76 -9.61 12.78 -2.28
N ALA A 77 -10.52 13.75 -2.17
CA ALA A 77 -11.55 13.77 -1.13
C ALA A 77 -12.51 12.57 -1.18
N ASP A 78 -12.73 11.98 -2.36
CA ASP A 78 -13.70 10.90 -2.57
C ASP A 78 -13.06 9.51 -2.78
N ALA A 79 -11.73 9.41 -2.78
CA ALA A 79 -11.02 8.19 -3.10
C ALA A 79 -11.32 7.06 -2.11
N VAL A 80 -11.36 7.37 -0.81
CA VAL A 80 -11.66 6.40 0.24
C VAL A 80 -13.09 5.87 0.11
N THR A 81 -14.05 6.75 -0.19
CA THR A 81 -15.45 6.36 -0.40
C THR A 81 -15.60 5.39 -1.58
N LYS A 82 -14.92 5.68 -2.70
CA LYS A 82 -14.88 4.79 -3.86
C LYS A 82 -14.22 3.44 -3.53
N LEU A 83 -13.06 3.46 -2.87
CA LEU A 83 -12.37 2.24 -2.45
C LEU A 83 -13.26 1.33 -1.60
N VAL A 84 -14.00 1.90 -0.64
CA VAL A 84 -14.93 1.13 0.21
C VAL A 84 -16.09 0.55 -0.61
N ALA A 85 -16.67 1.33 -1.54
CA ALA A 85 -17.74 0.86 -2.41
C ALA A 85 -17.29 -0.33 -3.28
N ASP A 86 -16.12 -0.21 -3.90
CA ASP A 86 -15.56 -1.25 -4.77
C ASP A 86 -15.15 -2.49 -3.98
N THR A 87 -14.61 -2.32 -2.76
CA THR A 87 -14.33 -3.43 -1.84
C THR A 87 -15.59 -4.22 -1.52
N ASN A 88 -16.70 -3.53 -1.23
CA ASN A 88 -17.99 -4.19 -0.95
C ASN A 88 -18.56 -4.90 -2.19
N HIS A 89 -18.34 -4.36 -3.38
CA HIS A 89 -18.71 -5.03 -4.62
C HIS A 89 -17.89 -6.30 -4.82
N LEU A 90 -16.57 -6.22 -4.66
CA LEU A 90 -15.65 -7.35 -4.79
C LEU A 90 -15.97 -8.48 -3.79
N LEU A 91 -16.33 -8.15 -2.55
CA LEU A 91 -16.75 -9.13 -1.54
C LEU A 91 -18.02 -9.90 -1.93
N ARG A 92 -18.91 -9.31 -2.74
CA ARG A 92 -20.09 -9.99 -3.28
C ARG A 92 -19.76 -10.87 -4.48
N GLU A 93 -18.81 -10.45 -5.32
CA GLU A 93 -18.31 -11.26 -6.45
C GLU A 93 -17.54 -12.50 -5.96
N GLN A 94 -16.79 -12.36 -4.86
CA GLN A 94 -15.92 -13.40 -4.30
C GLN A 94 -16.31 -13.70 -2.84
N PRO A 95 -17.47 -14.34 -2.61
CA PRO A 95 -17.86 -14.78 -1.27
C PRO A 95 -16.84 -15.77 -0.72
N LYS A 96 -16.75 -15.85 0.61
CA LYS A 96 -15.81 -16.75 1.31
C LYS A 96 -16.06 -18.21 0.99
#